data_AF-A0A963NN52-F1
#
_entry.id   AF-A0A963NN52-F1
#
_cell.length_a   1.000
_cell.length_b   1.000
_cell.length_c   1.000
_cell.angle_alpha   90.00
_cell.angle_beta   90.00
_cell.angle_gamma   90.00
#
_symmetry.space_group_name_H-M   'P 1'
#
loop_
_entity.id
_entity.type
_entity.pdbx_description
1 polymer ?
#
loop_
_entity_poly.entity_id
_entity_poly.type
_entity_poly.pdbx_seq_one_letter_code
_entity_poly.pdbx_strand_id
1 'polypeptide(L)'
;TVAAGGGSLLQFDGARLRVGPASAGANPGPASYRRGGPLAVTDANVMLGRIQPDHFPRVFGPQADQPLDRDGVAARFTALAAEVQAASGRPTSAESLAEGFRRIAVQNMAGAIKRISVARGYDVTGYTLQCFGGAGGQHACDVADALGMTRVFIHPLAGVLSAYGMGLADPMAMREASIELPLAAEGLAAATARLDELAAAAAAELVEQGVAPGRIAQRRRVHLRYQGTDTALVLPDGDEATLRAAFDAAYRQRFAFLMAGKPLVIEAVSVEAVGGGEEEIAAGGDEAAVVPHRPAPAAAVPMYCLKDDGTSAWLAAALHRHESLAPGATIDGPAIVAEKNATTVVEPGWQAVLAPGGAIELKRVRPRAAQRAIGTTVDPVMLEVF
;
A
#
# COMPACT_ATOMS: atom_id res chain seq x y z
N THR A 1 3.30 7.84 7.20
CA THR A 1 2.27 7.77 6.15
C THR A 1 2.74 8.50 4.92
N VAL A 2 2.46 7.97 3.74
CA VAL A 2 2.89 8.53 2.45
C VAL A 2 1.72 9.30 1.88
N ALA A 3 1.92 10.59 1.55
CA ALA A 3 0.86 11.52 1.15
C ALA A 3 0.45 11.41 -0.33
N ALA A 4 0.29 10.18 -0.84
CA ALA A 4 -0.18 9.91 -2.20
C ALA A 4 -1.35 8.92 -2.15
N GLY A 5 -2.58 9.46 -2.10
CA GLY A 5 -3.82 8.70 -2.18
C GLY A 5 -4.79 9.32 -3.19
N GLY A 6 -6.00 8.77 -3.34
CA GLY A 6 -7.00 9.27 -4.30
C GLY A 6 -7.33 10.76 -4.14
N GLY A 7 -7.27 11.27 -2.91
CA GLY A 7 -7.49 12.68 -2.62
C GLY A 7 -6.28 13.60 -2.80
N SER A 8 -5.09 13.11 -3.17
CA SER A 8 -3.91 13.97 -3.31
C SER A 8 -4.12 14.98 -4.45
N LEU A 9 -3.84 16.26 -4.17
CA LEU A 9 -4.12 17.35 -5.11
C LEU A 9 -3.20 17.31 -6.33
N LEU A 10 -3.75 17.69 -7.49
CA LEU A 10 -3.02 17.84 -8.75
C LEU A 10 -2.79 19.32 -9.01
N GLN A 11 -1.53 19.73 -9.15
CA GLN A 11 -1.16 21.14 -9.29
C GLN A 11 -0.13 21.33 -10.40
N PHE A 12 -0.18 22.49 -11.04
CA PHE A 12 0.87 22.99 -11.93
C PHE A 12 1.36 24.33 -11.35
N ASP A 13 2.68 24.48 -11.18
CA ASP A 13 3.29 25.69 -10.60
C ASP A 13 3.82 26.67 -11.66
N GLY A 14 3.44 26.48 -12.93
CA GLY A 14 3.96 27.22 -14.07
C GLY A 14 5.17 26.57 -14.73
N ALA A 15 5.84 25.62 -14.06
CA ALA A 15 7.00 24.91 -14.61
C ALA A 15 6.85 23.38 -14.56
N ARG A 16 6.31 22.83 -13.47
CA ARG A 16 6.21 21.38 -13.25
C ARG A 16 4.86 20.96 -12.68
N LEU A 17 4.53 19.69 -12.91
CA LEU A 17 3.36 19.04 -12.34
C LEU A 17 3.71 18.51 -10.94
N ARG A 18 2.78 18.63 -9.99
CA ARG A 18 2.94 18.13 -8.62
C ARG A 18 1.71 17.36 -8.16
N VAL A 19 1.94 16.33 -7.35
CA VAL A 19 0.90 15.51 -6.72
C VAL A 19 1.09 15.49 -5.22
N GLY A 20 0.12 16.03 -4.48
CA GLY A 20 0.21 16.18 -3.04
C GLY A 20 1.29 17.20 -2.60
N PRO A 21 1.69 17.22 -1.32
CA PRO A 21 1.20 16.37 -0.23
C PRO A 21 -0.20 16.76 0.28
N ALA A 22 -0.70 17.93 -0.13
CA ALA A 22 -2.04 18.38 0.22
C ALA A 22 -3.11 17.41 -0.33
N SER A 23 -4.24 17.33 0.37
CA SER A 23 -5.35 16.46 0.00
C SER A 23 -6.68 17.21 -0.03
N ALA A 24 -7.53 16.84 -0.98
CA ALA A 24 -8.92 17.28 -1.07
C ALA A 24 -9.83 16.68 0.03
N GLY A 25 -9.35 15.65 0.75
CA GLY A 25 -10.13 14.91 1.73
C GLY A 25 -11.37 14.24 1.11
N ALA A 26 -12.44 14.11 1.90
CA ALA A 26 -13.74 13.62 1.44
C ALA A 26 -14.78 14.75 1.27
N ASN A 27 -14.52 15.93 1.84
CA ASN A 27 -15.36 17.13 1.71
C ASN A 27 -14.46 18.39 1.68
N PRO A 28 -14.41 19.14 0.58
CA PRO A 28 -15.22 18.97 -0.64
C PRO A 28 -14.85 17.72 -1.44
N GLY A 29 -13.68 17.11 -1.20
CA GLY A 29 -13.21 15.95 -1.95
C GLY A 29 -12.72 16.30 -3.36
N PRO A 30 -12.36 15.30 -4.17
CA PRO A 30 -12.02 15.46 -5.59
C PRO A 30 -13.09 16.22 -6.38
N ALA A 31 -12.72 16.84 -7.50
CA ALA A 31 -13.64 17.62 -8.33
C ALA A 31 -14.84 16.78 -8.80
N SER A 32 -14.61 15.49 -9.11
CA SER A 32 -15.62 14.51 -9.50
C SER A 32 -16.71 14.27 -8.45
N TYR A 33 -16.51 14.69 -7.19
CA TYR A 33 -17.49 14.48 -6.11
C TYR A 33 -18.64 15.50 -6.15
N ARG A 34 -18.63 16.45 -7.11
CA ARG A 34 -19.70 17.45 -7.33
C ARG A 34 -19.93 18.39 -6.12
N ARG A 35 -18.86 18.71 -5.39
CA ARG A 35 -18.89 19.58 -4.19
C ARG A 35 -17.94 20.78 -4.26
N GLY A 36 -17.51 21.15 -5.47
CA GLY A 36 -16.61 22.29 -5.69
C GLY A 36 -15.14 21.98 -5.36
N GLY A 37 -14.77 20.70 -5.28
CA GLY A 37 -13.40 20.25 -4.99
C GLY A 37 -12.36 20.59 -6.06
N PRO A 38 -11.06 20.59 -5.70
CA PRO A 38 -9.95 20.70 -6.66
C PRO A 38 -9.72 19.39 -7.42
N LEU A 39 -8.91 19.43 -8.49
CA LEU A 39 -8.44 18.20 -9.14
C LEU A 39 -7.57 17.38 -8.19
N ALA A 40 -7.86 16.10 -8.08
CA ALA A 40 -7.13 15.11 -7.29
C ALA A 40 -6.84 13.83 -8.09
N VAL A 41 -6.04 12.91 -7.54
CA VAL A 41 -5.67 11.64 -8.19
C VAL A 41 -6.90 10.84 -8.64
N THR A 42 -7.98 10.82 -7.86
CA THR A 42 -9.26 10.18 -8.26
C THR A 42 -9.80 10.79 -9.56
N ASP A 43 -9.69 12.09 -9.77
CA ASP A 43 -10.16 12.76 -10.98
C ASP A 43 -9.32 12.35 -12.19
N ALA A 44 -8.01 12.15 -12.04
CA ALA A 44 -7.19 11.58 -13.11
C ALA A 44 -7.68 10.16 -13.49
N ASN A 45 -8.01 9.32 -12.50
CA ASN A 45 -8.54 7.99 -12.78
C ASN A 45 -9.93 8.02 -13.44
N VAL A 46 -10.80 8.98 -13.09
CA VAL A 46 -12.08 9.21 -13.78
C VAL A 46 -11.86 9.67 -15.23
N MET A 47 -10.96 10.65 -15.43
CA MET A 47 -10.62 11.19 -16.75
C MET A 47 -10.12 10.08 -17.69
N LEU A 48 -9.27 9.19 -17.18
CA LEU A 48 -8.62 8.11 -17.94
C LEU A 48 -9.50 6.86 -18.09
N GLY A 49 -10.74 6.86 -17.59
CA GLY A 49 -11.63 5.69 -17.64
C GLY A 49 -11.16 4.50 -16.80
N ARG A 50 -10.30 4.75 -15.80
CA ARG A 50 -9.85 3.74 -14.83
C ARG A 50 -10.91 3.52 -13.73
N ILE A 51 -11.70 4.56 -13.48
CA ILE A 51 -12.97 4.48 -12.76
C ILE A 51 -14.10 4.78 -13.75
N GLN A 52 -15.11 3.90 -13.79
CA GLN A 52 -16.29 4.06 -14.65
C GLN A 52 -17.46 4.56 -13.79
N PRO A 53 -17.93 5.81 -13.95
CA PRO A 53 -18.97 6.38 -13.09
C PRO A 53 -20.27 5.57 -13.03
N ASP A 54 -20.65 4.91 -14.12
CA ASP A 54 -21.86 4.06 -14.18
C ASP A 54 -21.72 2.74 -13.40
N HIS A 55 -20.50 2.36 -13.05
CA HIS A 55 -20.17 1.17 -12.26
C HIS A 55 -19.64 1.52 -10.87
N PHE A 56 -19.76 2.79 -10.47
CA PHE A 56 -19.33 3.30 -9.18
C PHE A 56 -20.56 3.71 -8.34
N PRO A 57 -20.54 3.61 -7.00
CA PRO A 57 -21.64 4.05 -6.15
C PRO A 57 -22.08 5.50 -6.42
N ARG A 58 -23.40 5.71 -6.49
CA ARG A 58 -24.03 7.03 -6.67
C ARG A 58 -24.21 7.73 -5.33
N VAL A 59 -23.10 8.17 -4.74
CA VAL A 59 -23.06 8.74 -3.38
C VAL A 59 -22.50 10.18 -3.35
N PHE A 60 -22.48 10.84 -4.52
CA PHE A 60 -21.85 12.15 -4.71
C PHE A 60 -22.86 13.28 -4.88
N GLY A 61 -22.34 14.51 -4.94
CA GLY A 61 -23.16 15.71 -5.02
C GLY A 61 -23.73 16.16 -3.67
N PRO A 62 -24.54 17.24 -3.70
CA PRO A 62 -25.10 17.83 -2.49
C PRO A 62 -26.06 16.91 -1.74
N GLN A 63 -26.80 16.05 -2.46
CA GLN A 63 -27.79 15.11 -1.90
C GLN A 63 -27.25 13.68 -1.75
N ALA A 64 -25.98 13.43 -2.09
CA ALA A 64 -25.32 12.12 -2.00
C ALA A 64 -26.04 10.99 -2.79
N ASP A 65 -26.54 11.31 -3.98
CA ASP A 65 -27.32 10.43 -4.85
C ASP A 65 -26.85 10.43 -6.32
N GLN A 66 -25.76 11.13 -6.62
CA GLN A 66 -25.25 11.31 -7.98
C GLN A 66 -24.00 10.46 -8.27
N PRO A 67 -23.76 10.11 -9.55
CA PRO A 67 -22.51 9.50 -9.97
C PRO A 67 -21.35 10.51 -9.96
N LEU A 68 -20.11 10.01 -10.08
CA LEU A 68 -18.93 10.84 -10.30
C LEU A 68 -19.09 11.73 -11.54
N ASP A 69 -18.54 12.94 -11.48
CA ASP A 69 -18.64 13.94 -12.55
C ASP A 69 -17.52 13.85 -13.57
N ARG A 70 -17.68 12.95 -14.55
CA ARG A 70 -16.70 12.82 -15.64
C ARG A 70 -16.59 14.09 -16.48
N ASP A 71 -17.72 14.70 -16.84
CA ASP A 71 -17.73 15.86 -17.74
C ASP A 71 -17.11 17.09 -17.05
N GLY A 72 -17.44 17.33 -15.78
CA GLY A 72 -16.81 18.38 -14.99
C GLY A 72 -15.30 18.17 -14.82
N VAL A 73 -14.85 16.92 -14.65
CA VAL A 73 -13.43 16.58 -14.62
C VAL A 73 -12.75 16.84 -15.98
N ALA A 74 -13.36 16.41 -17.08
CA ALA A 74 -12.83 16.61 -18.43
C ALA A 74 -12.67 18.09 -18.79
N ALA A 75 -13.64 18.93 -18.43
CA ALA A 75 -13.56 20.38 -18.61
C ALA A 75 -12.38 20.99 -17.84
N ARG A 76 -12.16 20.55 -16.59
CA ARG A 76 -11.05 21.03 -15.75
C ARG A 76 -9.69 20.58 -16.26
N PHE A 77 -9.53 19.33 -16.69
CA PHE A 77 -8.28 18.88 -17.32
C PHE A 77 -8.02 19.57 -18.66
N THR A 78 -9.06 19.88 -19.44
CA THR A 78 -8.92 20.65 -20.69
C THR A 78 -8.40 22.05 -20.41
N ALA A 79 -8.95 22.74 -19.40
CA ALA A 79 -8.47 24.05 -18.99
C ALA A 79 -7.01 24.02 -18.50
N LEU A 80 -6.67 23.05 -17.64
CA LEU A 80 -5.31 22.90 -17.12
C LEU A 80 -4.30 22.51 -18.23
N ALA A 81 -4.72 21.68 -19.19
CA ALA A 81 -3.89 21.33 -20.34
C ALA A 81 -3.58 22.55 -21.22
N ALA A 82 -4.55 23.46 -21.40
CA ALA A 82 -4.32 24.73 -22.11
C ALA A 82 -3.32 25.63 -21.37
N GLU A 83 -3.39 25.69 -20.04
CA GLU A 83 -2.43 26.44 -19.21
C GLU A 83 -1.00 25.87 -19.32
N VAL A 84 -0.86 24.54 -19.19
CA VAL A 84 0.44 23.85 -19.32
C VAL A 84 1.01 24.03 -20.72
N GLN A 85 0.17 23.93 -21.76
CA GLN A 85 0.60 24.16 -23.15
C GLN A 85 1.06 25.61 -23.35
N ALA A 86 0.36 26.60 -22.80
CA ALA A 86 0.75 28.01 -22.89
C ALA A 86 2.09 28.28 -22.20
N ALA A 87 2.34 27.67 -21.03
CA ALA A 87 3.58 27.85 -20.28
C ALA A 87 4.78 27.08 -20.87
N SER A 88 4.56 25.86 -21.37
CA SER A 88 5.63 24.98 -21.87
C SER A 88 5.91 25.11 -23.37
N GLY A 89 4.98 25.68 -24.14
CA GLY A 89 5.02 25.71 -25.60
C GLY A 89 4.82 24.34 -26.26
N ARG A 90 4.44 23.30 -25.50
CA ARG A 90 4.26 21.93 -26.01
C ARG A 90 2.79 21.55 -26.11
N PRO A 91 2.36 20.90 -27.21
CA PRO A 91 1.02 20.34 -27.31
C PRO A 91 0.74 19.40 -26.14
N THR A 92 -0.31 19.70 -25.38
CA THR A 92 -0.69 18.93 -24.18
C THR A 92 -2.18 18.62 -24.24
N SER A 93 -2.52 17.33 -24.29
CA SER A 93 -3.92 16.87 -24.20
C SER A 93 -4.35 16.68 -22.74
N ALA A 94 -5.66 16.73 -22.48
CA ALA A 94 -6.22 16.48 -21.17
C ALA A 94 -5.87 15.07 -20.66
N GLU A 95 -5.91 14.06 -21.54
CA GLU A 95 -5.57 12.67 -21.25
C GLU A 95 -4.09 12.51 -20.94
N SER A 96 -3.20 13.08 -21.75
CA SER A 96 -1.75 13.04 -21.49
C SER A 96 -1.40 13.71 -20.17
N LEU A 97 -2.08 14.81 -19.83
CA LEU A 97 -1.88 15.51 -18.58
C LEU A 97 -2.35 14.68 -17.37
N ALA A 98 -3.55 14.11 -17.44
CA ALA A 98 -4.08 13.23 -16.41
C ALA A 98 -3.19 11.99 -16.20
N GLU A 99 -2.70 11.37 -17.28
CA GLU A 99 -1.76 10.25 -17.21
C GLU A 99 -0.41 10.68 -16.61
N GLY A 100 0.08 11.88 -16.92
CA GLY A 100 1.28 12.46 -16.31
C GLY A 100 1.15 12.59 -14.79
N PHE A 101 0.05 13.16 -14.30
CA PHE A 101 -0.23 13.23 -12.86
C PHE A 101 -0.33 11.84 -12.22
N ARG A 102 -1.00 10.89 -12.88
CA ARG A 102 -1.13 9.52 -12.38
C ARG A 102 0.24 8.84 -12.25
N ARG A 103 1.13 9.02 -13.23
CA ARG A 103 2.52 8.52 -13.19
C ARG A 103 3.29 9.12 -12.01
N ILE A 104 3.19 10.43 -11.77
CA ILE A 104 3.82 11.07 -10.60
C ILE A 104 3.27 10.48 -9.30
N ALA A 105 1.95 10.29 -9.20
CA ALA A 105 1.32 9.68 -8.03
C ALA A 105 1.87 8.26 -7.75
N VAL A 106 1.95 7.42 -8.79
CA VAL A 106 2.52 6.06 -8.71
C VAL A 106 3.98 6.10 -8.27
N GLN A 107 4.81 6.98 -8.84
CA GLN A 107 6.22 7.10 -8.46
C GLN A 107 6.38 7.56 -7.01
N ASN A 108 5.54 8.49 -6.54
CA ASN A 108 5.52 8.93 -5.15
C ASN A 108 5.15 7.78 -4.19
N MET A 109 4.15 6.95 -4.54
CA MET A 109 3.78 5.77 -3.76
C MET A 109 4.93 4.74 -3.73
N ALA A 110 5.47 4.37 -4.89
CA ALA A 110 6.55 3.40 -5.01
C ALA A 110 7.84 3.87 -4.34
N GLY A 111 8.24 5.12 -4.54
CA GLY A 111 9.42 5.72 -3.93
C GLY A 111 9.35 5.70 -2.40
N ALA A 112 8.16 5.87 -1.84
CA ALA A 112 7.98 5.81 -0.40
C ALA A 112 8.01 4.38 0.17
N ILE A 113 7.41 3.41 -0.53
CA ILE A 113 7.54 1.98 -0.19
C ILE A 113 9.03 1.57 -0.24
N LYS A 114 9.72 1.91 -1.33
CA LYS A 114 11.15 1.63 -1.52
C LYS A 114 11.98 2.25 -0.40
N ARG A 115 11.75 3.52 -0.05
CA ARG A 115 12.49 4.21 1.03
C ARG A 115 12.35 3.49 2.37
N ILE A 116 11.13 3.11 2.74
CA ILE A 116 10.86 2.43 4.02
C ILE A 116 11.48 1.03 4.04
N SER A 117 11.35 0.27 2.96
CA SER A 117 11.85 -1.10 2.88
C SER A 117 13.38 -1.18 2.78
N VAL A 118 13.99 -0.33 1.95
CA VAL A 118 15.46 -0.25 1.80
C VAL A 118 16.11 0.24 3.09
N ALA A 119 15.51 1.20 3.81
CA ALA A 119 15.99 1.63 5.12
C ALA A 119 16.00 0.50 6.18
N ARG A 120 15.29 -0.60 5.92
CA ARG A 120 15.28 -1.82 6.73
C ARG A 120 16.09 -2.98 6.13
N GLY A 121 16.80 -2.76 5.01
CA GLY A 121 17.64 -3.77 4.36
C GLY A 121 16.88 -4.83 3.56
N TYR A 122 15.62 -4.57 3.16
CA TYR A 122 14.82 -5.53 2.39
C TYR A 122 14.93 -5.32 0.87
N ASP A 123 15.12 -6.42 0.14
CA ASP A 123 14.84 -6.49 -1.30
C ASP A 123 13.36 -6.81 -1.52
N VAL A 124 12.62 -5.83 -2.01
CA VAL A 124 11.17 -5.92 -2.18
C VAL A 124 10.74 -6.62 -3.47
N THR A 125 11.66 -6.91 -4.40
CA THR A 125 11.32 -7.48 -5.71
C THR A 125 10.73 -8.89 -5.61
N GLY A 126 11.13 -9.66 -4.59
CA GLY A 126 10.60 -10.98 -4.29
C GLY A 126 9.29 -11.00 -3.49
N TYR A 127 8.77 -9.83 -3.08
CA TYR A 127 7.60 -9.73 -2.22
C TYR A 127 6.31 -9.66 -3.05
N THR A 128 5.18 -10.00 -2.42
CA THR A 128 3.84 -9.74 -2.98
C THR A 128 3.34 -8.41 -2.42
N LEU A 129 2.90 -7.50 -3.30
CA LEU A 129 2.30 -6.24 -2.90
C LEU A 129 0.88 -6.48 -2.36
N GLN A 130 0.66 -6.26 -1.06
CA GLN A 130 -0.68 -6.23 -0.49
C GLN A 130 -1.33 -4.86 -0.76
N CYS A 131 -2.43 -4.83 -1.49
CA CYS A 131 -3.17 -3.61 -1.79
C CYS A 131 -4.52 -3.57 -1.05
N PHE A 132 -4.81 -2.45 -0.42
CA PHE A 132 -6.08 -2.18 0.27
C PHE A 132 -6.47 -0.71 0.19
N GLY A 133 -7.67 -0.38 0.69
CA GLY A 133 -8.34 0.90 0.51
C GLY A 133 -9.05 0.98 -0.84
N GLY A 134 -10.13 1.77 -0.93
CA GLY A 134 -10.97 1.82 -2.13
C GLY A 134 -10.25 2.27 -3.41
N ALA A 135 -9.14 2.99 -3.28
CA ALA A 135 -8.29 3.42 -4.40
C ALA A 135 -7.03 2.55 -4.61
N GLY A 136 -6.71 1.63 -3.71
CA GLY A 136 -5.45 0.87 -3.76
C GLY A 136 -5.32 0.03 -5.04
N GLY A 137 -6.39 -0.70 -5.39
CA GLY A 137 -6.45 -1.52 -6.60
C GLY A 137 -6.32 -0.74 -7.91
N GLN A 138 -6.54 0.59 -7.90
CA GLN A 138 -6.51 1.43 -9.10
C GLN A 138 -5.07 1.72 -9.58
N HIS A 139 -4.09 1.60 -8.68
CA HIS A 139 -2.67 1.88 -8.94
C HIS A 139 -1.76 0.67 -8.73
N ALA A 140 -2.33 -0.47 -8.29
CA ALA A 140 -1.59 -1.61 -7.78
C ALA A 140 -0.59 -2.19 -8.80
N CYS A 141 -1.02 -2.44 -10.04
CA CYS A 141 -0.16 -2.96 -11.10
C CYS A 141 1.04 -2.05 -11.35
N ASP A 142 0.82 -0.74 -11.49
CA ASP A 142 1.90 0.20 -11.82
C ASP A 142 2.81 0.49 -10.64
N VAL A 143 2.30 0.47 -9.41
CA VAL A 143 3.13 0.54 -8.19
C VAL A 143 4.00 -0.72 -8.10
N ALA A 144 3.45 -1.90 -8.37
CA ALA A 144 4.20 -3.15 -8.40
C ALA A 144 5.28 -3.13 -9.49
N ASP A 145 4.94 -2.68 -10.71
CA ASP A 145 5.90 -2.51 -11.80
C ASP A 145 7.02 -1.51 -11.41
N ALA A 146 6.70 -0.37 -10.78
CA ALA A 146 7.70 0.59 -10.32
C ALA A 146 8.63 0.02 -9.23
N LEU A 147 8.13 -0.91 -8.41
CA LEU A 147 8.89 -1.62 -7.37
C LEU A 147 9.63 -2.86 -7.87
N GLY A 148 9.39 -3.30 -9.12
CA GLY A 148 9.95 -4.55 -9.63
C GLY A 148 9.31 -5.81 -9.06
N MET A 149 8.10 -5.69 -8.50
CA MET A 149 7.31 -6.82 -8.03
C MET A 149 6.50 -7.43 -9.18
N THR A 150 6.25 -8.73 -9.10
CA THR A 150 5.49 -9.48 -10.12
C THR A 150 4.13 -9.97 -9.64
N ARG A 151 3.81 -9.75 -8.36
CA ARG A 151 2.60 -10.23 -7.70
C ARG A 151 1.97 -9.14 -6.85
N VAL A 152 0.65 -9.02 -6.95
CA VAL A 152 -0.19 -8.21 -6.06
C VAL A 152 -1.27 -9.12 -5.47
N PHE A 153 -1.59 -8.91 -4.20
CA PHE A 153 -2.74 -9.53 -3.56
C PHE A 153 -3.73 -8.44 -3.11
N ILE A 154 -5.01 -8.64 -3.42
CA ILE A 154 -6.11 -7.75 -3.03
C ILE A 154 -7.16 -8.60 -2.32
N HIS A 155 -7.33 -8.34 -1.03
CA HIS A 155 -8.34 -9.01 -0.20
C HIS A 155 -9.77 -8.63 -0.68
N PRO A 156 -10.78 -9.52 -0.62
CA PRO A 156 -12.17 -9.19 -1.02
C PRO A 156 -12.77 -8.02 -0.23
N LEU A 157 -12.25 -7.77 0.98
CA LEU A 157 -12.62 -6.63 1.81
C LEU A 157 -11.63 -5.46 1.70
N ALA A 158 -10.83 -5.37 0.64
CA ALA A 158 -9.77 -4.36 0.48
C ALA A 158 -10.26 -2.94 0.76
N GLY A 159 -11.46 -2.56 0.27
CA GLY A 159 -12.04 -1.23 0.50
C GLY A 159 -12.29 -0.88 1.99
N VAL A 160 -12.44 -1.88 2.86
CA VAL A 160 -12.74 -1.73 4.29
C VAL A 160 -11.77 -2.54 5.17
N LEU A 161 -10.60 -2.90 4.65
CA LEU A 161 -9.70 -3.88 5.27
C LEU A 161 -9.21 -3.43 6.66
N SER A 162 -9.08 -2.13 6.88
CA SER A 162 -8.72 -1.58 8.20
C SER A 162 -9.81 -1.84 9.24
N ALA A 163 -11.10 -1.69 8.87
CA ALA A 163 -12.21 -1.99 9.78
C ALA A 163 -12.30 -3.48 10.07
N TYR A 164 -12.10 -4.31 9.04
CA TYR A 164 -12.01 -5.76 9.18
C TYR A 164 -10.87 -6.17 10.13
N GLY A 165 -9.67 -5.61 9.92
CA GLY A 165 -8.51 -5.87 10.77
C GLY A 165 -8.70 -5.42 12.22
N MET A 166 -9.37 -4.30 12.47
CA MET A 166 -9.75 -3.89 13.83
C MET A 166 -10.72 -4.88 14.48
N GLY A 167 -11.66 -5.43 13.73
CA GLY A 167 -12.62 -6.41 14.25
C GLY A 167 -11.99 -7.77 14.56
N LEU A 168 -10.92 -8.15 13.86
CA LEU A 168 -10.18 -9.41 14.09
C LEU A 168 -9.04 -9.28 15.10
N ALA A 169 -8.65 -8.07 15.48
CA ALA A 169 -7.46 -7.87 16.30
C ALA A 169 -7.66 -8.42 17.71
N ASP A 170 -6.71 -9.23 18.16
CA ASP A 170 -6.61 -9.62 19.56
C ASP A 170 -6.40 -8.39 20.46
N PRO A 171 -7.08 -8.33 21.62
CA PRO A 171 -6.67 -7.44 22.70
C PRO A 171 -5.18 -7.60 23.02
N MET A 172 -4.49 -6.46 23.15
CA MET A 172 -3.05 -6.40 23.37
C MET A 172 -2.72 -5.37 24.45
N ALA A 173 -1.86 -5.77 25.39
CA ALA A 173 -1.24 -4.88 26.36
C ALA A 173 0.27 -4.88 26.14
N MET A 174 0.85 -3.69 25.91
CA MET A 174 2.29 -3.50 25.77
C MET A 174 2.85 -2.74 26.96
N ARG A 175 4.02 -3.18 27.45
CA ARG A 175 4.78 -2.53 28.51
C ARG A 175 6.24 -2.46 28.14
N GLU A 176 6.90 -1.37 28.51
CA GLU A 176 8.31 -1.16 28.24
C GLU A 176 8.98 -0.45 29.42
N ALA A 177 10.26 -0.75 29.65
CA ALA A 177 11.08 -0.06 30.62
C ALA A 177 12.55 0.01 30.20
N SER A 178 13.19 1.13 30.46
CA SER A 178 14.63 1.31 30.27
C SER A 178 15.43 0.46 31.27
N ILE A 179 16.56 -0.06 30.81
CA ILE A 179 17.55 -0.81 31.60
C ILE A 179 18.88 -0.06 31.65
N GLU A 180 19.38 0.39 30.50
CA GLU A 180 20.63 1.15 30.34
C GLU A 180 21.86 0.49 31.00
N LEU A 181 22.02 -0.83 30.82
CA LEU A 181 23.16 -1.60 31.34
C LEU A 181 23.90 -2.34 30.22
N PRO A 182 25.20 -2.64 30.37
CA PRO A 182 25.92 -3.48 29.43
C PRO A 182 25.26 -4.85 29.26
N LEU A 183 25.32 -5.41 28.04
CA LEU A 183 24.96 -6.81 27.79
C LEU A 183 26.02 -7.72 28.44
N ALA A 184 25.78 -8.02 29.71
CA ALA A 184 26.57 -8.87 30.58
C ALA A 184 25.64 -9.46 31.66
N ALA A 185 26.17 -10.32 32.53
CA ALA A 185 25.40 -11.02 33.55
C ALA A 185 24.48 -10.11 34.40
N GLU A 186 25.00 -8.97 34.89
CA GLU A 186 24.22 -8.01 35.68
C GLU A 186 23.09 -7.37 34.88
N GLY A 187 23.38 -6.92 33.66
CA GLY A 187 22.38 -6.32 32.77
C GLY A 187 21.30 -7.32 32.37
N LEU A 188 21.67 -8.58 32.10
CA LEU A 188 20.73 -9.65 31.79
C LEU A 188 19.85 -10.03 32.99
N ALA A 189 20.41 -10.03 34.20
CA ALA A 189 19.63 -10.25 35.41
C ALA A 189 18.60 -9.12 35.63
N ALA A 190 19.02 -7.86 35.49
CA ALA A 190 18.14 -6.70 35.58
C ALA A 190 17.04 -6.73 34.49
N ALA A 191 17.41 -7.05 33.25
CA ALA A 191 16.49 -7.19 32.13
C ALA A 191 15.46 -8.30 32.40
N THR A 192 15.88 -9.45 32.91
CA THR A 192 15.00 -10.59 33.22
C THR A 192 14.01 -10.23 34.31
N ALA A 193 14.48 -9.68 35.44
CA ALA A 193 13.61 -9.26 36.53
C ALA A 193 12.57 -8.22 36.06
N ARG A 194 13.01 -7.24 35.26
CA ARG A 194 12.11 -6.22 34.74
C ARG A 194 11.11 -6.80 33.74
N LEU A 195 11.52 -7.71 32.87
CA LEU A 195 10.61 -8.41 31.96
C LEU A 195 9.54 -9.20 32.72
N ASP A 196 9.88 -9.84 33.84
CA ASP A 196 8.91 -10.57 34.67
C ASP A 196 7.85 -9.63 35.26
N GLU A 197 8.26 -8.47 35.78
CA GLU A 197 7.36 -7.44 36.29
C GLU A 197 6.42 -6.91 35.18
N LEU A 198 6.99 -6.58 34.01
CA LEU A 198 6.21 -6.06 32.88
C LEU A 198 5.24 -7.11 32.34
N ALA A 199 5.64 -8.38 32.30
CA ALA A 199 4.81 -9.49 31.88
C ALA A 199 3.61 -9.70 32.80
N ALA A 200 3.83 -9.67 34.11
CA ALA A 200 2.75 -9.75 35.10
C ALA A 200 1.76 -8.57 34.94
N ALA A 201 2.28 -7.34 34.79
CA ALA A 201 1.45 -6.16 34.62
C ALA A 201 0.64 -6.16 33.31
N ALA A 202 1.23 -6.60 32.19
CA ALA A 202 0.56 -6.69 30.90
C ALA A 202 -0.54 -7.78 30.91
N ALA A 203 -0.28 -8.93 31.54
CA ALA A 203 -1.28 -9.99 31.69
C ALA A 203 -2.45 -9.55 32.58
N ALA A 204 -2.17 -8.86 33.69
CA ALA A 204 -3.20 -8.37 34.59
C ALA A 204 -4.18 -7.43 33.88
N GLU A 205 -3.69 -6.52 33.02
CA GLU A 205 -4.55 -5.64 32.21
C GLU A 205 -5.49 -6.44 31.30
N LEU A 206 -4.99 -7.46 30.61
CA LEU A 206 -5.85 -8.27 29.72
C LEU A 206 -6.88 -9.09 30.51
N VAL A 207 -6.54 -9.57 31.70
CA VAL A 207 -7.49 -10.23 32.60
C VAL A 207 -8.59 -9.27 33.04
N GLU A 208 -8.26 -8.01 33.38
CA GLU A 208 -9.25 -6.98 33.69
C GLU A 208 -10.19 -6.67 32.51
N GLN A 209 -9.69 -6.81 31.28
CA GLN A 209 -10.49 -6.70 30.05
C GLN A 209 -11.31 -7.97 29.73
N GLY A 210 -11.28 -9.00 30.59
CA GLY A 210 -12.08 -10.21 30.46
C GLY A 210 -11.40 -11.36 29.70
N VAL A 211 -10.11 -11.27 29.41
CA VAL A 211 -9.36 -12.34 28.74
C VAL A 211 -8.97 -13.42 29.77
N ALA A 212 -9.33 -14.68 29.49
CA ALA A 212 -8.95 -15.80 30.36
C ALA A 212 -7.41 -15.98 30.41
N PRO A 213 -6.79 -16.19 31.59
CA PRO A 213 -5.34 -16.30 31.71
C PRO A 213 -4.69 -17.34 30.79
N GLY A 214 -5.34 -18.49 30.60
CA GLY A 214 -4.85 -19.56 29.71
C GLY A 214 -4.90 -19.22 28.21
N ARG A 215 -5.51 -18.09 27.83
CA ARG A 215 -5.59 -17.59 26.45
C ARG A 215 -4.67 -16.39 26.20
N ILE A 216 -3.80 -16.05 27.15
CA ILE A 216 -2.85 -14.94 27.02
C ILE A 216 -1.49 -15.49 26.62
N ALA A 217 -1.01 -15.11 25.43
CA ALA A 217 0.36 -15.32 25.00
C ALA A 217 1.20 -14.08 25.34
N GLN A 218 2.45 -14.27 25.73
CA GLN A 218 3.38 -13.19 26.03
C GLN A 218 4.60 -13.26 25.13
N ARG A 219 5.03 -12.11 24.60
CA ARG A 219 6.24 -11.96 23.81
C ARG A 219 7.17 -10.99 24.54
N ARG A 220 8.31 -11.50 24.99
CA ARG A 220 9.34 -10.74 25.70
C ARG A 220 10.42 -10.33 24.70
N ARG A 221 10.89 -9.08 24.79
CA ARG A 221 11.89 -8.53 23.88
C ARG A 221 12.93 -7.70 24.62
N VAL A 222 14.17 -7.76 24.15
CA VAL A 222 15.31 -6.98 24.63
C VAL A 222 15.75 -6.02 23.53
N HIS A 223 15.98 -4.77 23.89
CA HIS A 223 16.39 -3.70 22.96
C HIS A 223 17.89 -3.48 23.11
N LEU A 224 18.65 -3.86 22.09
CA LEU A 224 20.11 -3.78 22.12
C LEU A 224 20.63 -2.71 21.18
N ARG A 225 21.64 -1.99 21.61
CA ARG A 225 22.41 -1.06 20.76
C ARG A 225 23.89 -1.16 21.06
N TYR A 226 24.73 -0.70 20.13
CA TYR A 226 26.13 -0.47 20.45
C TYR A 226 26.24 0.71 21.43
N GLN A 227 27.15 0.61 22.40
CA GLN A 227 27.44 1.72 23.31
C GLN A 227 27.76 3.01 22.53
N GLY A 228 27.22 4.14 22.97
CA GLY A 228 27.43 5.43 22.28
C GLY A 228 26.75 5.54 20.92
N THR A 229 25.76 4.69 20.63
CA THR A 229 24.78 4.87 19.54
C THR A 229 23.39 5.08 20.14
N ASP A 230 22.45 5.57 19.33
CA ASP A 230 21.06 5.92 19.72
C ASP A 230 20.00 5.02 19.09
N THR A 231 20.41 4.01 18.31
CA THR A 231 19.50 3.14 17.57
C THR A 231 19.56 1.72 18.13
N ALA A 232 18.54 1.32 18.89
CA ALA A 232 18.36 -0.08 19.28
C ALA A 232 17.72 -0.95 18.19
N LEU A 233 18.10 -2.22 18.25
CA LEU A 233 17.45 -3.33 17.58
C LEU A 233 16.67 -4.12 18.62
N VAL A 234 15.39 -4.37 18.33
CA VAL A 234 14.49 -5.12 19.20
C VAL A 234 14.59 -6.60 18.84
N LEU A 235 14.95 -7.43 19.80
CA LEU A 235 15.21 -8.86 19.62
C LEU A 235 14.36 -9.68 20.60
N PRO A 236 13.97 -10.92 20.25
CA PRO A 236 13.42 -11.86 21.22
C PRO A 236 14.35 -12.00 22.43
N ASP A 237 13.78 -12.17 23.64
CA ASP A 237 14.60 -12.43 24.81
C ASP A 237 15.35 -13.76 24.72
N GLY A 238 16.46 -13.87 25.44
CA GLY A 238 17.34 -15.01 25.37
C GLY A 238 18.62 -14.80 26.16
N ASP A 239 19.51 -15.79 26.12
CA ASP A 239 20.83 -15.66 26.72
C ASP A 239 21.75 -14.71 25.94
N GLU A 240 22.90 -14.41 26.54
CA GLU A 240 23.88 -13.47 25.98
C GLU A 240 24.32 -13.86 24.55
N ALA A 241 24.60 -15.15 24.34
CA ALA A 241 25.12 -15.63 23.07
C ALA A 241 24.07 -15.51 21.95
N THR A 242 22.83 -15.89 22.26
CA THR A 242 21.69 -15.81 21.35
C THR A 242 21.39 -14.35 20.99
N LEU A 243 21.35 -13.47 21.98
CA LEU A 243 21.11 -12.04 21.78
C LEU A 243 22.22 -11.39 20.94
N ARG A 244 23.50 -11.69 21.20
CA ARG A 244 24.64 -11.20 20.39
C ARG A 244 24.54 -11.67 18.95
N ALA A 245 24.29 -12.96 18.73
CA ALA A 245 24.18 -13.52 17.38
C ALA A 245 23.01 -12.90 16.60
N ALA A 246 21.84 -12.76 17.25
CA ALA A 246 20.67 -12.13 16.66
C ALA A 246 20.90 -10.63 16.36
N PHE A 247 21.56 -9.92 17.28
CA PHE A 247 21.97 -8.53 17.07
C PHE A 247 22.90 -8.39 15.87
N ASP A 248 23.98 -9.18 15.80
CA ASP A 248 24.95 -9.11 14.71
C ASP A 248 24.30 -9.40 13.35
N ALA A 249 23.41 -10.39 13.29
CA ALA A 249 22.66 -10.71 12.07
C ALA A 249 21.75 -9.54 11.64
N ALA A 250 20.92 -9.03 12.55
CA ALA A 250 20.00 -7.93 12.28
C ALA A 250 20.74 -6.62 11.95
N TYR A 251 21.87 -6.35 12.63
CA TYR A 251 22.68 -5.16 12.40
C TYR A 251 23.39 -5.22 11.05
N ARG A 252 23.96 -6.39 10.67
CA ARG A 252 24.52 -6.57 9.31
C ARG A 252 23.47 -6.44 8.23
N GLN A 253 22.28 -7.00 8.43
CA GLN A 253 21.19 -6.85 7.46
C GLN A 253 20.84 -5.37 7.24
N ARG A 254 20.76 -4.59 8.33
CA ARG A 254 20.32 -3.19 8.27
C ARG A 254 21.41 -2.20 7.84
N PHE A 255 22.66 -2.44 8.24
CA PHE A 255 23.76 -1.47 8.10
C PHE A 255 24.97 -2.00 7.31
N ALA A 256 25.01 -3.28 6.96
CA ALA A 256 26.07 -3.94 6.18
C ALA A 256 27.48 -4.02 6.82
N PHE A 257 27.66 -3.61 8.08
CA PHE A 257 28.91 -3.76 8.83
C PHE A 257 28.65 -4.08 10.31
N LEU A 258 29.70 -4.35 11.09
CA LEU A 258 29.65 -4.46 12.56
C LEU A 258 30.67 -3.52 13.19
N MET A 259 30.40 -3.02 14.41
CA MET A 259 31.34 -2.19 15.16
C MET A 259 32.22 -3.06 16.07
N ALA A 260 33.26 -3.66 15.48
CA ALA A 260 34.17 -4.56 16.20
C ALA A 260 34.74 -3.91 17.48
N GLY A 261 34.72 -4.65 18.59
CA GLY A 261 35.22 -4.19 19.90
C GLY A 261 34.30 -3.21 20.65
N LYS A 262 33.19 -2.77 20.05
CA LYS A 262 32.23 -1.90 20.73
C LYS A 262 31.25 -2.73 21.55
N PRO A 263 31.11 -2.49 22.86
CA PRO A 263 30.21 -3.28 23.69
C PRO A 263 28.74 -3.00 23.36
N LEU A 264 27.89 -3.97 23.64
CA LEU A 264 26.43 -3.85 23.52
C LEU A 264 25.84 -3.36 24.84
N VAL A 265 24.80 -2.55 24.75
CA VAL A 265 24.01 -2.03 25.86
C VAL A 265 22.57 -2.52 25.69
N ILE A 266 22.00 -3.03 26.77
CA ILE A 266 20.56 -3.23 26.92
C ILE A 266 19.96 -1.87 27.22
N GLU A 267 19.37 -1.24 26.19
CA GLU A 267 18.71 0.07 26.32
C GLU A 267 17.41 -0.09 27.12
N ALA A 268 16.58 -1.04 26.72
CA ALA A 268 15.26 -1.27 27.26
C ALA A 268 14.84 -2.74 27.13
N VAL A 269 13.75 -3.08 27.81
CA VAL A 269 13.01 -4.33 27.64
C VAL A 269 11.53 -4.04 27.44
N SER A 270 10.86 -4.87 26.66
CA SER A 270 9.43 -4.73 26.41
C SER A 270 8.72 -6.08 26.43
N VAL A 271 7.48 -6.08 26.93
CA VAL A 271 6.57 -7.23 26.86
C VAL A 271 5.31 -6.84 26.11
N GLU A 272 4.90 -7.71 25.20
CA GLU A 272 3.64 -7.66 24.47
C GLU A 272 2.81 -8.88 24.93
N ALA A 273 1.73 -8.64 25.68
CA ALA A 273 0.74 -9.65 26.01
C ALA A 273 -0.41 -9.55 25.01
N VAL A 274 -0.87 -10.69 24.47
CA VAL A 274 -1.90 -10.78 23.44
C VAL A 274 -2.84 -11.92 23.78
N GLY A 275 -4.14 -11.73 23.64
CA GLY A 275 -5.08 -12.82 23.81
C GLY A 275 -6.55 -12.39 23.80
N GLY A 276 -7.43 -13.37 23.68
CA GLY A 276 -8.87 -13.15 23.77
C GLY A 276 -9.60 -12.93 22.45
N GLY A 277 -8.90 -12.86 21.31
CA GLY A 277 -9.55 -12.93 20.00
C GLY A 277 -10.26 -14.26 19.80
N GLU A 278 -11.22 -14.28 18.87
CA GLU A 278 -11.88 -15.51 18.46
C GLU A 278 -10.83 -16.48 17.90
N GLU A 279 -10.94 -17.78 18.21
CA GLU A 279 -10.18 -18.79 17.46
C GLU A 279 -10.43 -18.52 15.98
N GLU A 280 -9.36 -18.50 15.20
CA GLU A 280 -9.39 -18.28 13.75
C GLU A 280 -10.68 -18.90 13.21
N ILE A 281 -11.57 -18.07 12.65
CA ILE A 281 -12.46 -18.56 11.62
C ILE A 281 -11.49 -18.92 10.51
N ALA A 282 -10.89 -20.12 10.61
CA ALA A 282 -10.24 -20.78 9.53
C ALA A 282 -11.21 -20.58 8.39
N ALA A 283 -10.76 -19.90 7.33
CA ALA A 283 -11.56 -19.67 6.16
C ALA A 283 -11.85 -21.05 5.56
N GLY A 284 -12.84 -21.74 6.13
CA GLY A 284 -13.43 -22.97 5.69
C GLY A 284 -14.34 -22.65 4.53
N GLY A 285 -13.76 -22.01 3.51
CA GLY A 285 -14.22 -22.27 2.16
C GLY A 285 -13.65 -23.64 1.83
N ASP A 286 -14.51 -24.60 1.53
CA ASP A 286 -14.11 -25.85 0.89
C ASP A 286 -12.95 -25.57 -0.06
N GLU A 287 -11.85 -26.33 0.06
CA GLU A 287 -10.87 -26.51 -1.02
C GLU A 287 -11.53 -27.26 -2.19
N ALA A 288 -12.71 -26.79 -2.63
CA ALA A 288 -13.30 -27.22 -3.87
C ALA A 288 -12.27 -26.95 -4.96
N ALA A 289 -12.04 -27.95 -5.80
CA ALA A 289 -11.10 -27.86 -6.91
C ALA A 289 -11.42 -26.61 -7.74
N VAL A 290 -10.53 -25.61 -7.66
CA VAL A 290 -10.67 -24.38 -8.42
C VAL A 290 -10.41 -24.70 -9.87
N VAL A 291 -11.46 -24.66 -10.70
CA VAL A 291 -11.34 -24.89 -12.14
C VAL A 291 -11.05 -23.55 -12.84
N PRO A 292 -9.89 -23.42 -13.52
CA PRO A 292 -9.60 -22.22 -14.28
C PRO A 292 -10.65 -21.99 -15.38
N HIS A 293 -11.16 -20.76 -15.46
CA HIS A 293 -12.09 -20.37 -16.51
C HIS A 293 -11.93 -18.90 -16.88
N ARG A 294 -12.47 -18.51 -18.05
CA ARG A 294 -12.45 -17.14 -18.54
C ARG A 294 -13.88 -16.59 -18.55
N PRO A 295 -14.26 -15.76 -17.57
CA PRO A 295 -15.61 -15.20 -17.52
C PRO A 295 -15.84 -14.21 -18.67
N ALA A 296 -17.09 -14.12 -19.14
CA ALA A 296 -17.47 -13.04 -20.06
C ALA A 296 -17.48 -11.70 -19.31
N PRO A 297 -17.01 -10.59 -19.93
CA PRO A 297 -17.10 -9.27 -19.32
C PRO A 297 -18.56 -8.80 -19.29
N ALA A 298 -18.90 -8.03 -18.25
CA ALA A 298 -20.20 -7.37 -18.16
C ALA A 298 -20.33 -6.22 -19.18
N ALA A 299 -19.21 -5.59 -19.52
CA ALA A 299 -19.13 -4.56 -20.55
C ALA A 299 -17.70 -4.42 -21.11
N ALA A 300 -17.56 -3.81 -22.28
CA ALA A 300 -16.30 -3.28 -22.77
C ALA A 300 -16.33 -1.76 -22.61
N VAL A 301 -15.36 -1.18 -21.89
CA VAL A 301 -15.33 0.24 -21.55
C VAL A 301 -14.02 0.89 -21.99
N PRO A 302 -14.02 2.18 -22.38
CA PRO A 302 -12.79 2.86 -22.77
C PRO A 302 -11.90 3.13 -21.53
N MET A 303 -10.64 2.70 -21.60
CA MET A 303 -9.60 2.97 -20.61
C MET A 303 -8.33 3.47 -21.31
N TYR A 304 -7.80 4.61 -20.86
CA TYR A 304 -6.56 5.17 -21.38
C TYR A 304 -5.37 4.47 -20.70
N CYS A 305 -4.62 3.71 -21.49
CA CYS A 305 -3.55 2.84 -20.99
C CYS A 305 -2.21 3.20 -21.62
N LEU A 306 -1.13 2.99 -20.88
CA LEU A 306 0.22 2.95 -21.45
C LEU A 306 0.42 1.60 -22.14
N LYS A 307 0.85 1.63 -23.41
CA LYS A 307 1.20 0.45 -24.20
C LYS A 307 2.67 0.07 -24.00
N ASP A 308 3.00 -1.15 -24.40
CA ASP A 308 4.36 -1.70 -24.33
C ASP A 308 5.37 -0.90 -25.18
N ASP A 309 4.91 -0.18 -26.21
CA ASP A 309 5.73 0.70 -27.06
C ASP A 309 6.01 2.08 -26.45
N GLY A 310 5.53 2.32 -25.22
CA GLY A 310 5.68 3.58 -24.51
C GLY A 310 4.68 4.67 -24.92
N THR A 311 3.77 4.39 -25.85
CA THR A 311 2.68 5.30 -26.22
C THR A 311 1.46 5.05 -25.35
N SER A 312 0.65 6.08 -25.09
CA SER A 312 -0.64 5.90 -24.43
C SER A 312 -1.79 6.00 -25.43
N ALA A 313 -2.83 5.19 -25.24
CA ALA A 313 -4.03 5.28 -26.07
C ALA A 313 -5.27 4.78 -25.31
N TRP A 314 -6.44 5.17 -25.82
CA TRP A 314 -7.71 4.58 -25.44
C TRP A 314 -7.79 3.13 -25.95
N LEU A 315 -7.99 2.18 -25.03
CA LEU A 315 -8.21 0.77 -25.32
C LEU A 315 -9.59 0.35 -24.80
N ALA A 316 -10.17 -0.68 -25.41
CA ALA A 316 -11.35 -1.34 -24.86
C ALA A 316 -10.91 -2.27 -23.72
N ALA A 317 -11.24 -1.91 -22.48
CA ALA A 317 -10.99 -2.71 -21.29
C ALA A 317 -12.20 -3.58 -20.96
N ALA A 318 -11.94 -4.82 -20.58
CA ALA A 318 -12.97 -5.74 -20.10
C ALA A 318 -13.41 -5.33 -18.69
N LEU A 319 -14.69 -4.97 -18.50
CA LEU A 319 -15.25 -4.66 -17.19
C LEU A 319 -15.95 -5.89 -16.62
N HIS A 320 -15.54 -6.30 -15.43
CA HIS A 320 -16.15 -7.37 -14.65
C HIS A 320 -16.70 -6.80 -13.33
N ARG A 321 -17.80 -7.37 -12.83
CA ARG A 321 -18.24 -7.14 -11.45
C ARG A 321 -17.69 -8.26 -10.60
N HIS A 322 -17.01 -7.94 -9.50
CA HIS A 322 -16.41 -8.95 -8.63
C HIS A 322 -17.42 -10.00 -8.16
N GLU A 323 -18.62 -9.56 -7.78
CA GLU A 323 -19.74 -10.39 -7.32
C GLU A 323 -20.27 -11.40 -8.36
N SER A 324 -19.92 -11.25 -9.64
CA SER A 324 -20.28 -12.19 -10.70
C SER A 324 -19.15 -13.17 -11.07
N LEU A 325 -18.02 -13.12 -10.36
CA LEU A 325 -16.86 -13.98 -10.61
C LEU A 325 -16.86 -15.18 -9.66
N ALA A 326 -16.49 -16.35 -10.17
CA ALA A 326 -16.24 -17.55 -9.38
C ALA A 326 -14.73 -17.76 -9.20
N PRO A 327 -14.28 -18.44 -8.11
CA PRO A 327 -12.88 -18.83 -7.96
C PRO A 327 -12.34 -19.52 -9.21
N GLY A 328 -11.10 -19.21 -9.59
CA GLY A 328 -10.46 -19.70 -10.81
C GLY A 328 -10.69 -18.82 -12.05
N ALA A 329 -11.54 -17.79 -11.94
CA ALA A 329 -11.71 -16.79 -12.98
C ALA A 329 -10.36 -16.13 -13.30
N THR A 330 -9.99 -16.16 -14.58
CA THR A 330 -8.76 -15.56 -15.11
C THR A 330 -9.10 -14.43 -16.08
N ILE A 331 -8.61 -13.22 -15.81
CA ILE A 331 -8.92 -11.99 -16.54
C ILE A 331 -7.60 -11.34 -16.97
N ASP A 332 -7.37 -11.23 -18.28
CA ASP A 332 -6.19 -10.55 -18.83
C ASP A 332 -6.44 -9.04 -18.95
N GLY A 333 -5.43 -8.23 -18.64
CA GLY A 333 -5.48 -6.79 -18.85
C GLY A 333 -5.38 -6.39 -20.33
N PRO A 334 -5.93 -5.23 -20.76
CA PRO A 334 -6.57 -4.21 -19.94
C PRO A 334 -7.97 -4.62 -19.44
N ALA A 335 -8.19 -4.54 -18.14
CA ALA A 335 -9.48 -4.88 -17.53
C ALA A 335 -9.72 -4.07 -16.24
N ILE A 336 -10.98 -3.99 -15.84
CA ILE A 336 -11.44 -3.36 -14.61
C ILE A 336 -12.32 -4.36 -13.86
N VAL A 337 -11.99 -4.63 -12.60
CA VAL A 337 -12.84 -5.38 -11.68
C VAL A 337 -13.48 -4.36 -10.74
N ALA A 338 -14.78 -4.13 -10.95
CA ALA A 338 -15.59 -3.23 -10.13
C ALA A 338 -16.14 -3.98 -8.91
N GLU A 339 -15.93 -3.41 -7.73
CA GLU A 339 -16.44 -3.89 -6.45
C GLU A 339 -17.33 -2.82 -5.82
N LYS A 340 -18.11 -3.19 -4.80
CA LYS A 340 -18.98 -2.23 -4.09
C LYS A 340 -18.19 -1.09 -3.44
N ASN A 341 -17.01 -1.39 -2.91
CA ASN A 341 -16.20 -0.48 -2.09
C ASN A 341 -14.80 -0.21 -2.67
N ALA A 342 -14.49 -0.74 -3.87
CA ALA A 342 -13.17 -0.63 -4.48
C ALA A 342 -13.24 -0.75 -6.00
N THR A 343 -12.16 -0.40 -6.67
CA THR A 343 -11.97 -0.67 -8.09
C THR A 343 -10.55 -1.17 -8.30
N THR A 344 -10.43 -2.32 -8.93
CA THR A 344 -9.15 -2.94 -9.26
C THR A 344 -8.90 -2.82 -10.76
N VAL A 345 -7.77 -2.23 -11.13
CA VAL A 345 -7.34 -2.11 -12.53
C VAL A 345 -6.30 -3.17 -12.83
N VAL A 346 -6.55 -3.94 -13.88
CA VAL A 346 -5.61 -4.91 -14.45
C VAL A 346 -4.97 -4.27 -15.68
N GLU A 347 -3.74 -3.79 -15.52
CA GLU A 347 -3.01 -3.12 -16.61
C GLU A 347 -2.65 -4.09 -17.74
N PRO A 348 -2.42 -3.60 -18.97
CA PRO A 348 -1.89 -4.42 -20.06
C PRO A 348 -0.66 -5.25 -19.62
N GLY A 349 -0.72 -6.57 -19.80
CA GLY A 349 0.34 -7.50 -19.41
C GLY A 349 0.32 -7.97 -17.96
N TRP A 350 -0.65 -7.52 -17.18
CA TRP A 350 -1.07 -8.16 -15.95
C TRP A 350 -2.27 -9.07 -16.20
N GLN A 351 -2.43 -10.06 -15.33
CA GLN A 351 -3.55 -10.98 -15.30
C GLN A 351 -4.08 -11.06 -13.87
N ALA A 352 -5.39 -10.95 -13.70
CA ALA A 352 -6.07 -11.20 -12.46
C ALA A 352 -6.55 -12.65 -12.38
N VAL A 353 -6.36 -13.28 -11.22
CA VAL A 353 -6.90 -14.60 -10.89
C VAL A 353 -7.72 -14.48 -9.61
N LEU A 354 -8.97 -14.93 -9.64
CA LEU A 354 -9.79 -14.97 -8.44
C LEU A 354 -9.45 -16.21 -7.61
N ALA A 355 -8.92 -16.00 -6.41
CA ALA A 355 -8.60 -17.06 -5.46
C ALA A 355 -9.85 -17.55 -4.70
N PRO A 356 -9.79 -18.71 -4.03
CA PRO A 356 -10.76 -19.08 -3.01
C PRO A 356 -10.98 -17.95 -2.00
N GLY A 357 -12.22 -17.81 -1.51
CA GLY A 357 -12.60 -16.70 -0.63
C GLY A 357 -12.76 -15.34 -1.33
N GLY A 358 -12.55 -15.26 -2.66
CA GLY A 358 -12.83 -14.07 -3.45
C GLY A 358 -11.71 -13.04 -3.48
N ALA A 359 -10.50 -13.36 -2.99
CA ALA A 359 -9.35 -12.49 -3.19
C ALA A 359 -8.93 -12.42 -4.66
N ILE A 360 -8.34 -11.30 -5.07
CA ILE A 360 -7.77 -11.13 -6.41
C ILE A 360 -6.25 -11.21 -6.30
N GLU A 361 -5.66 -12.15 -7.02
CA GLU A 361 -4.22 -12.19 -7.27
C GLU A 361 -3.90 -11.57 -8.63
N LEU A 362 -3.10 -10.51 -8.68
CA LEU A 362 -2.59 -9.97 -9.94
C LEU A 362 -1.19 -10.53 -10.18
N LYS A 363 -0.95 -11.03 -11.39
CA LYS A 363 0.32 -11.61 -11.82
C LYS A 363 0.81 -10.89 -13.07
N ARG A 364 2.09 -10.51 -13.07
CA ARG A 364 2.74 -9.98 -14.28
C ARG A 364 3.02 -11.14 -15.24
N VAL A 365 2.26 -11.25 -16.32
CA VAL A 365 2.33 -12.38 -17.27
C VAL A 365 3.16 -12.10 -18.53
N ARG A 366 3.43 -10.82 -18.83
CA ARG A 366 4.39 -10.42 -19.86
C ARG A 366 5.65 -9.82 -19.21
N PRO A 367 6.86 -9.92 -19.76
CA PRO A 367 8.00 -9.18 -19.21
C PRO A 367 7.76 -7.67 -19.27
N ARG A 368 8.32 -6.93 -18.30
CA ARG A 368 8.31 -5.47 -18.34
C ARG A 368 9.15 -4.99 -19.52
N ALA A 369 8.64 -4.02 -20.27
CA ALA A 369 9.49 -3.28 -21.20
C ALA A 369 10.60 -2.60 -20.38
N ALA A 370 11.86 -2.84 -20.74
CA ALA A 370 12.97 -2.14 -20.09
C ALA A 370 12.80 -0.65 -20.37
N GLN A 371 12.65 0.16 -19.32
CA GLN A 371 12.68 1.61 -19.47
C GLN A 371 14.08 1.99 -19.96
N ARG A 372 14.20 2.32 -21.25
CA ARG A 372 15.39 2.98 -21.77
C ARG A 372 15.59 4.28 -20.98
N ALA A 373 16.79 4.53 -20.49
CA ALA A 373 17.15 5.83 -19.96
C ALA A 373 16.89 6.87 -21.06
N ILE A 374 15.89 7.73 -20.85
CA ILE A 374 15.49 8.77 -21.81
C ILE A 374 16.43 9.96 -21.60
N GLY A 375 16.91 10.55 -22.70
CA GLY A 375 17.98 11.56 -22.74
C GLY A 375 17.67 12.90 -22.06
N THR A 376 18.55 13.89 -22.29
CA THR A 376 18.63 15.19 -21.58
C THR A 376 17.51 16.20 -21.88
N THR A 377 16.39 15.77 -22.44
CA THR A 377 15.28 16.67 -22.82
C THR A 377 14.37 16.91 -21.62
N VAL A 378 14.19 18.17 -21.20
CA VAL A 378 13.35 18.54 -20.05
C VAL A 378 11.89 18.10 -20.29
N ASP A 379 11.38 17.15 -19.50
CA ASP A 379 9.97 16.73 -19.47
C ASP A 379 9.35 17.17 -18.12
N PRO A 380 8.32 18.03 -18.12
CA PRO A 380 7.66 18.51 -16.90
C PRO A 380 7.14 17.40 -15.97
N VAL A 381 6.84 16.21 -16.49
CA VAL A 381 6.47 15.04 -15.68
C VAL A 381 7.70 14.47 -14.97
N MET A 382 8.83 14.41 -15.67
CA MET A 382 10.06 13.80 -15.15
C MET A 382 10.81 14.70 -14.17
N LEU A 383 10.61 16.02 -14.22
CA LEU A 383 11.21 16.97 -13.27
C LEU A 383 10.78 16.76 -11.81
N GLU A 384 9.66 16.08 -11.57
CA GLU A 384 9.18 15.76 -10.20
C GLU A 384 9.52 14.31 -9.80
N VAL A 385 9.80 13.44 -10.77
CA VAL A 385 10.15 12.03 -10.54
C VAL A 385 11.63 11.86 -10.18
N PHE A 386 12.49 12.83 -10.49
CA PHE A 386 13.94 12.81 -10.27
C PHE A 386 14.44 13.81 -9.24
#